data_AF-A0A960DWQ1-F1
#
_entry.id   AF-A0A960DWQ1-F1
#
_cell.length_a   1.000
_cell.length_b   1.000
_cell.length_c   1.000
_cell.angle_alpha   90.00
_cell.angle_beta   90.00
_cell.angle_gamma   90.00
#
_symmetry.space_group_name_H-M   'P 1'
#
loop_
_entity.id
_entity.type
_entity.pdbx_description
1 polymer ?
#
loop_
_entity_poly.entity_id
_entity_poly.type
_entity_poly.pdbx_seq_one_letter_code
_entity_poly.pdbx_strand_id
1 'polypeptide(L)'
;MSAPASLEAHLRARRDAGRKLLVPYLTGGLGDWTEHLRALADAGADAIEVGIPFSDPAMDGPVIQQASEQALREGTTPGEIFSALRTVDAGVPLVAMTYYNVVFHLGDERFAGEMVEAGLVGAILPDVPLEEQGPWRAASEPLGIETVLMAGPVTPDDRLARVCEQSRGFVYGVNLMGITGERAAIGERSAVLAKRMKACTDTPVLMGFGVSGPEQAVDVAADSDGAIVGTAVVRRILEGESPEEVHAFVSTLRAALDGA
;
A
#
# COMPACT_ATOMS: atom_id res chain seq x y z
N MET A 1 -7.83 25.68 -3.14
CA MET A 1 -8.00 24.30 -2.69
C MET A 1 -7.09 24.14 -1.49
N SER A 2 -7.61 23.75 -0.31
CA SER A 2 -6.75 23.45 0.83
C SER A 2 -5.81 22.32 0.44
N ALA A 3 -4.54 22.38 0.89
CA ALA A 3 -3.64 21.25 0.74
C ALA A 3 -4.34 19.99 1.29
N PRO A 4 -4.27 18.84 0.59
CA PRO A 4 -4.80 17.60 1.14
C PRO A 4 -4.17 17.39 2.53
N ALA A 5 -4.97 16.95 3.50
CA ALA A 5 -4.41 16.51 4.77
C ALA A 5 -3.36 15.44 4.50
N SER A 6 -2.24 15.46 5.24
CA SER A 6 -1.19 14.45 5.06
C SER A 6 -1.78 13.04 5.23
N LEU A 7 -1.18 12.05 4.56
CA LEU A 7 -1.67 10.67 4.61
C LEU A 7 -1.78 10.18 6.06
N GLU A 8 -0.77 10.46 6.90
CA GLU A 8 -0.79 10.11 8.32
C GLU A 8 -1.95 10.77 9.06
N ALA A 9 -2.16 12.08 8.86
CA ALA A 9 -3.25 12.80 9.51
C ALA A 9 -4.63 12.25 9.10
N HIS A 10 -4.80 11.92 7.82
CA HIS A 10 -6.01 11.29 7.30
C HIS A 10 -6.27 9.93 7.97
N LEU A 11 -5.28 9.05 7.97
CA LEU A 11 -5.41 7.70 8.52
C LEU A 11 -5.61 7.72 10.04
N ARG A 12 -4.91 8.62 10.76
CA ARG A 12 -5.12 8.82 12.20
C ARG A 12 -6.55 9.25 12.51
N ALA A 13 -7.10 10.22 11.79
CA ALA A 13 -8.46 10.69 12.03
C ALA A 13 -9.50 9.57 11.89
N ARG A 14 -9.33 8.67 10.91
CA ARG A 14 -10.20 7.50 10.71
C ARG A 14 -10.04 6.47 11.83
N ARG A 15 -8.79 6.13 12.16
CA ARG A 15 -8.45 5.23 13.27
C ARG A 15 -9.01 5.72 14.61
N ASP A 16 -8.80 6.99 14.92
CA ASP A 16 -9.20 7.61 16.19
C ASP A 16 -10.73 7.78 16.30
N ALA A 17 -11.44 7.75 15.17
CA ALA A 17 -12.90 7.61 15.12
C ALA A 17 -13.39 6.17 15.35
N GLY A 18 -12.50 5.23 15.68
CA GLY A 18 -12.80 3.83 15.95
C GLY A 18 -12.84 2.93 14.71
N ARG A 19 -12.42 3.41 13.54
CA ARG A 19 -12.45 2.65 12.29
C ARG A 19 -11.17 1.84 12.09
N LYS A 20 -11.28 0.55 11.77
CA LYS A 20 -10.15 -0.22 11.24
C LYS A 20 -9.85 0.21 9.80
N LEU A 21 -8.59 0.52 9.51
CA LEU A 21 -8.17 1.06 8.21
C LEU A 21 -8.16 -0.05 7.15
N LEU A 22 -8.59 0.27 5.93
CA LEU A 22 -8.55 -0.62 4.77
C LEU A 22 -7.76 0.03 3.63
N VAL A 23 -6.66 -0.59 3.22
CA VAL A 23 -5.81 -0.11 2.13
C VAL A 23 -5.67 -1.20 1.06
N PRO A 24 -6.49 -1.18 0.00
CA PRO A 24 -6.29 -2.09 -1.13
C PRO A 24 -5.13 -1.62 -2.02
N TYR A 25 -4.51 -2.58 -2.70
CA TYR A 25 -3.49 -2.35 -3.73
C TYR A 25 -4.01 -2.77 -5.10
N LEU A 26 -3.70 -1.98 -6.13
CA LEU A 26 -3.89 -2.33 -7.54
C LEU A 26 -2.62 -2.04 -8.35
N THR A 27 -2.45 -2.69 -9.49
CA THR A 27 -1.37 -2.40 -10.44
C THR A 27 -1.86 -1.38 -11.47
N GLY A 28 -1.19 -0.23 -11.56
CA GLY A 28 -1.49 0.79 -12.57
C GLY A 28 -1.23 0.26 -13.99
N GLY A 29 -2.09 0.63 -14.93
CA GLY A 29 -2.04 0.17 -16.31
C GLY A 29 -2.63 -1.22 -16.57
N LEU A 30 -3.14 -1.92 -15.55
CA LEU A 30 -3.79 -3.23 -15.73
C LEU A 30 -5.29 -3.07 -16.00
N GLY A 31 -5.74 -3.36 -17.23
CA GLY A 31 -7.15 -3.23 -17.61
C GLY A 31 -7.69 -1.81 -17.37
N ASP A 32 -8.96 -1.69 -16.98
CA ASP A 32 -9.60 -0.40 -16.65
C ASP A 32 -9.20 0.10 -15.25
N TRP A 33 -7.90 0.14 -14.93
CA TRP A 33 -7.39 0.32 -13.56
C TRP A 33 -7.85 1.62 -12.88
N THR A 34 -8.15 2.69 -13.65
CA THR A 34 -8.67 3.95 -13.09
C THR A 34 -10.12 3.83 -12.64
N GLU A 35 -10.95 3.03 -13.34
CA GLU A 35 -12.31 2.71 -12.88
C GLU A 35 -12.27 1.78 -11.67
N HIS A 36 -11.36 0.80 -11.67
CA HIS A 36 -11.12 -0.03 -10.49
C HIS A 36 -10.68 0.82 -9.29
N LEU A 37 -9.80 1.81 -9.49
CA LEU A 37 -9.37 2.73 -8.44
C LEU A 37 -10.56 3.46 -7.81
N ARG A 38 -11.49 3.99 -8.64
CA ARG A 38 -12.72 4.63 -8.12
C ARG A 38 -13.62 3.65 -7.39
N ALA A 39 -13.76 2.43 -7.92
CA ALA A 39 -14.51 1.36 -7.29
C ALA A 39 -13.96 0.99 -5.90
N LEU A 40 -12.63 0.93 -5.73
CA LEU A 40 -12.01 0.68 -4.42
C LEU A 40 -12.31 1.81 -3.42
N ALA A 41 -12.23 3.06 -3.87
CA ALA A 41 -12.52 4.22 -3.03
C ALA A 41 -13.99 4.24 -2.59
N ASP A 42 -14.91 4.06 -3.53
CA ASP A 42 -16.36 4.03 -3.25
C ASP A 42 -16.75 2.86 -2.33
N ALA A 43 -16.08 1.71 -2.48
CA ALA A 43 -16.26 0.55 -1.61
C ALA A 43 -15.78 0.77 -0.15
N GLY A 44 -15.13 1.91 0.13
CA GLY A 44 -14.79 2.35 1.48
C GLY A 44 -13.34 2.17 1.88
N ALA A 45 -12.41 2.10 0.92
CA ALA A 45 -10.99 2.22 1.20
C ALA A 45 -10.67 3.51 1.98
N ASP A 46 -9.68 3.46 2.87
CA ASP A 46 -9.18 4.63 3.62
C ASP A 46 -7.99 5.30 2.92
N ALA A 47 -7.25 4.53 2.12
CA ALA A 47 -6.23 4.97 1.16
C ALA A 47 -6.06 3.86 0.11
N ILE A 48 -5.42 4.13 -1.03
CA ILE A 48 -5.17 3.12 -2.07
C ILE A 48 -3.68 3.12 -2.44
N GLU A 49 -3.10 1.92 -2.50
CA GLU A 49 -1.76 1.72 -3.06
C GLU A 49 -1.86 1.52 -4.58
N VAL A 50 -1.13 2.34 -5.34
CA VAL A 50 -1.02 2.27 -6.79
C VAL A 50 0.37 1.75 -7.15
N GLY A 51 0.41 0.51 -7.60
CA GLY A 51 1.61 -0.12 -8.11
C GLY A 51 2.05 0.47 -9.44
N ILE A 52 3.28 0.96 -9.54
CA ILE A 52 3.90 1.32 -10.82
C ILE A 52 4.71 0.10 -11.29
N PRO A 53 4.32 -0.56 -12.39
CA PRO A 53 4.94 -1.80 -12.86
C PRO A 53 6.45 -1.69 -13.05
N PHE A 54 7.16 -2.77 -12.67
CA PHE A 54 8.60 -2.91 -12.84
C PHE A 54 8.93 -4.27 -13.46
N SER A 55 10.00 -4.33 -14.27
CA SER A 55 10.38 -5.53 -15.02
C SER A 55 10.93 -6.66 -14.16
N ASP A 56 11.58 -6.32 -13.04
CA ASP A 56 12.28 -7.28 -12.17
C ASP A 56 11.77 -7.22 -10.71
N PRO A 57 10.48 -7.50 -10.47
CA PRO A 57 9.84 -7.30 -9.17
C PRO A 57 10.17 -8.43 -8.16
N ALA A 58 11.38 -8.43 -7.62
CA ALA A 58 11.88 -9.50 -6.75
C ALA A 58 11.14 -9.67 -5.41
N MET A 59 10.46 -8.63 -4.93
CA MET A 59 9.77 -8.62 -3.62
C MET A 59 8.28 -8.99 -3.75
N ASP A 60 7.75 -9.03 -4.97
CA ASP A 60 6.33 -9.26 -5.21
C ASP A 60 5.97 -10.75 -5.31
N GLY A 61 4.76 -11.08 -4.87
CA GLY A 61 4.20 -12.42 -5.07
C GLY A 61 3.81 -12.67 -6.54
N PRO A 62 3.66 -13.94 -6.97
CA PRO A 62 3.49 -14.31 -8.38
C PRO A 62 2.30 -13.63 -9.07
N VAL A 63 1.22 -13.35 -8.33
CA VAL A 63 0.05 -12.63 -8.86
C VAL A 63 0.39 -11.19 -9.22
N ILE A 64 1.13 -10.48 -8.35
CA ILE A 64 1.52 -9.09 -8.61
C ILE A 64 2.56 -9.04 -9.72
N GLN A 65 3.50 -9.99 -9.75
CA GLN A 65 4.47 -10.13 -10.86
C GLN A 65 3.74 -10.30 -12.20
N GLN A 66 2.75 -11.20 -12.27
CA GLN A 66 1.95 -11.41 -13.48
C GLN A 66 1.19 -10.15 -13.90
N ALA A 67 0.63 -9.40 -12.96
CA ALA A 67 -0.02 -8.12 -13.22
C ALA A 67 0.93 -7.06 -13.77
N SER A 68 2.10 -6.90 -13.17
CA SER A 68 3.12 -5.98 -13.65
C SER A 68 3.60 -6.38 -15.05
N GLU A 69 3.83 -7.66 -15.29
CA GLU A 69 4.24 -8.15 -16.60
C GLU A 69 3.18 -7.88 -17.67
N GLN A 70 1.90 -8.10 -17.36
CA GLN A 70 0.80 -7.79 -18.28
C GLN A 70 0.71 -6.29 -18.58
N ALA A 71 0.72 -5.43 -17.56
CA ALA A 71 0.67 -3.98 -17.75
C ALA A 71 1.86 -3.48 -18.60
N LEU A 72 3.06 -4.01 -18.38
CA LEU A 72 4.25 -3.69 -19.17
C LEU A 72 4.14 -4.18 -20.63
N ARG A 73 3.60 -5.40 -20.85
CA ARG A 73 3.35 -5.92 -22.21
C ARG A 73 2.34 -5.06 -22.98
N GLU A 74 1.39 -4.44 -22.28
CA GLU A 74 0.42 -3.49 -22.82
C GLU A 74 1.00 -2.08 -23.03
N GLY A 75 2.28 -1.85 -22.66
CA GLY A 75 3.02 -0.62 -22.94
C GLY A 75 3.03 0.39 -21.79
N THR A 76 2.49 0.04 -20.63
CA THR A 76 2.37 0.95 -19.47
C THR A 76 3.72 1.53 -19.05
N THR A 77 3.77 2.84 -18.90
CA THR A 77 4.90 3.59 -18.36
C THR A 77 4.54 4.35 -17.08
N PRO A 78 5.54 4.71 -16.22
CA PRO A 78 5.28 5.58 -15.07
C PRO A 78 4.63 6.92 -15.45
N GLY A 79 5.05 7.50 -16.59
CA GLY A 79 4.48 8.75 -17.10
C GLY A 79 3.00 8.64 -17.49
N GLU A 80 2.57 7.52 -18.06
CA GLU A 80 1.15 7.27 -18.34
C GLU A 80 0.33 7.12 -17.07
N ILE A 81 0.87 6.45 -16.05
CA ILE A 81 0.21 6.32 -14.74
C ILE A 81 0.05 7.71 -14.10
N PHE A 82 1.11 8.52 -14.05
CA PHE A 82 1.01 9.89 -13.53
C PHE A 82 0.01 10.74 -14.32
N SER A 83 0.06 10.67 -15.65
CA SER A 83 -0.88 11.39 -16.53
C SER A 83 -2.33 11.03 -16.24
N ALA A 84 -2.62 9.73 -16.10
CA ALA A 84 -3.95 9.24 -15.77
C ALA A 84 -4.42 9.74 -14.38
N LEU A 85 -3.58 9.61 -13.36
CA LEU A 85 -3.91 10.03 -11.99
C LEU A 85 -4.24 11.52 -11.88
N ARG A 86 -3.58 12.40 -12.66
CA ARG A 86 -3.90 13.84 -12.72
C ARG A 86 -5.35 14.13 -13.11
N THR A 87 -6.01 13.19 -13.78
CA THR A 87 -7.39 13.32 -14.27
C THR A 87 -8.41 12.51 -13.45
N VAL A 88 -7.95 11.78 -12.44
CA VAL A 88 -8.79 10.92 -11.61
C VAL A 88 -8.90 11.53 -10.22
N ASP A 89 -10.13 11.86 -9.81
CA ASP A 89 -10.41 12.10 -8.40
C ASP A 89 -10.75 10.78 -7.72
N ALA A 90 -9.86 10.33 -6.84
CA ALA A 90 -10.02 9.11 -6.07
C ALA A 90 -10.88 9.31 -4.81
N GLY A 91 -11.06 10.55 -4.32
CA GLY A 91 -11.73 10.82 -3.04
C GLY A 91 -10.98 10.34 -1.78
N VAL A 92 -9.89 9.59 -1.93
CA VAL A 92 -9.04 9.07 -0.84
C VAL A 92 -7.55 9.27 -1.16
N PRO A 93 -6.68 9.34 -0.14
CA PRO A 93 -5.23 9.39 -0.35
C PRO A 93 -4.69 8.25 -1.23
N LEU A 94 -3.81 8.60 -2.18
CA LEU A 94 -3.12 7.63 -3.03
C LEU A 94 -1.64 7.52 -2.64
N VAL A 95 -1.13 6.29 -2.61
CA VAL A 95 0.25 5.95 -2.26
C VAL A 95 0.89 5.21 -3.43
N ALA A 96 2.02 5.71 -3.93
CA ALA A 96 2.76 5.00 -4.98
C ALA A 96 3.54 3.84 -4.37
N MET A 97 3.48 2.67 -5.00
CA MET A 97 4.36 1.54 -4.66
C MET A 97 5.15 1.14 -5.89
N THR A 98 6.48 1.20 -5.82
CA THR A 98 7.37 0.85 -6.94
C THR A 98 8.79 0.59 -6.49
N TYR A 99 9.60 0.00 -7.37
CA TYR A 99 11.01 -0.27 -7.12
C TYR A 99 11.87 0.97 -7.34
N TYR A 100 12.94 1.11 -6.55
CA TYR A 100 13.80 2.28 -6.58
C TYR A 100 14.43 2.52 -7.94
N ASN A 101 14.69 1.46 -8.72
CA ASN A 101 15.23 1.60 -10.06
C ASN A 101 14.36 2.50 -10.95
N VAL A 102 13.02 2.46 -10.80
CA VAL A 102 12.08 3.33 -11.55
C VAL A 102 12.26 4.78 -11.13
N VAL A 103 12.39 5.04 -9.84
CA VAL A 103 12.62 6.38 -9.26
C VAL A 103 13.98 6.92 -9.70
N PHE A 104 15.03 6.12 -9.53
CA PHE A 104 16.42 6.46 -9.85
C PHE A 104 16.60 6.86 -11.32
N HIS A 105 15.97 6.14 -12.26
CA HIS A 105 16.06 6.47 -13.69
C HIS A 105 15.40 7.80 -14.04
N LEU A 106 14.32 8.18 -13.34
CA LEU A 106 13.66 9.47 -13.54
C LEU A 106 14.37 10.61 -12.79
N GLY A 107 15.03 10.27 -11.68
CA GLY A 107 15.63 11.17 -10.70
C GLY A 107 14.66 11.46 -9.55
N ASP A 108 15.15 11.41 -8.30
CA ASP A 108 14.29 11.51 -7.09
C ASP A 108 13.44 12.78 -7.06
N GLU A 109 14.02 13.95 -7.35
CA GLU A 109 13.31 15.24 -7.36
C GLU A 109 12.20 15.27 -8.42
N ARG A 110 12.50 14.78 -9.63
CA ARG A 110 11.53 14.75 -10.72
C ARG A 110 10.40 13.78 -10.40
N PHE A 111 10.73 12.58 -9.91
CA PHE A 111 9.73 11.58 -9.54
C PHE A 111 8.81 12.09 -8.43
N ALA A 112 9.36 12.71 -7.39
CA ALA A 112 8.56 13.31 -6.33
C ALA A 112 7.67 14.46 -6.84
N GLY A 113 8.16 15.28 -7.78
CA GLY A 113 7.35 16.30 -8.44
C GLY A 113 6.18 15.73 -9.25
N GLU A 114 6.43 14.69 -10.04
CA GLU A 114 5.40 13.97 -10.81
C GLU A 114 4.32 13.37 -9.88
N MET A 115 4.74 12.83 -8.73
CA MET A 115 3.82 12.32 -7.70
C MET A 115 2.88 13.41 -7.19
N VAL A 116 3.42 14.59 -6.84
CA VAL A 116 2.60 15.72 -6.36
C VAL A 116 1.61 16.17 -7.43
N GLU A 117 2.06 16.32 -8.68
CA GLU A 117 1.18 16.71 -9.79
C GLU A 117 0.06 15.67 -10.00
N ALA A 118 0.37 14.39 -9.82
CA ALA A 118 -0.58 13.27 -9.90
C ALA A 118 -1.47 13.12 -8.65
N GLY A 119 -1.31 13.94 -7.61
CA GLY A 119 -2.11 13.86 -6.38
C GLY A 119 -1.74 12.69 -5.45
N LEU A 120 -0.58 12.06 -5.67
CA LEU A 120 -0.03 11.07 -4.76
C LEU A 120 0.53 11.77 -3.52
N VAL A 121 0.34 11.15 -2.35
CA VAL A 121 0.75 11.73 -1.06
C VAL A 121 1.69 10.85 -0.25
N GLY A 122 2.00 9.66 -0.73
CA GLY A 122 2.95 8.76 -0.08
C GLY A 122 3.65 7.84 -1.07
N ALA A 123 4.77 7.27 -0.63
CA ALA A 123 5.58 6.32 -1.39
C ALA A 123 5.98 5.10 -0.55
N ILE A 124 5.94 3.93 -1.17
CA ILE A 124 6.50 2.67 -0.69
C ILE A 124 7.55 2.22 -1.70
N LEU A 125 8.82 2.20 -1.26
CA LEU A 125 9.96 1.74 -2.05
C LEU A 125 10.52 0.47 -1.43
N PRO A 126 10.07 -0.73 -1.87
CA PRO A 126 10.23 -1.95 -1.11
C PRO A 126 11.65 -2.51 -1.10
N ASP A 127 12.47 -2.09 -2.06
CA ASP A 127 13.85 -2.47 -2.25
C ASP A 127 14.85 -1.46 -1.64
N VAL A 128 14.39 -0.34 -1.06
CA VAL A 128 15.26 0.66 -0.41
C VAL A 128 15.39 0.35 1.08
N PRO A 129 16.57 -0.12 1.56
CA PRO A 129 16.78 -0.34 2.98
C PRO A 129 16.73 0.99 3.73
N LEU A 130 16.38 0.94 5.03
CA LEU A 130 16.31 2.10 5.91
C LEU A 130 17.53 3.03 5.80
N GLU A 131 18.72 2.44 5.72
CA GLU A 131 20.00 3.13 5.65
C GLU A 131 20.19 3.95 4.35
N GLU A 132 19.49 3.61 3.27
CA GLU A 132 19.63 4.22 1.95
C GLU A 132 18.46 5.16 1.59
N GLN A 133 17.58 5.44 2.55
CA GLN A 133 16.41 6.32 2.34
C GLN A 133 16.76 7.80 2.15
N GLY A 134 18.02 8.20 2.43
CA GLY A 134 18.45 9.60 2.46
C GLY A 134 18.16 10.39 1.18
N PRO A 135 18.62 9.94 -0.01
CA PRO A 135 18.38 10.63 -1.27
C PRO A 135 16.89 10.84 -1.58
N TRP A 136 16.10 9.77 -1.47
CA TRP A 136 14.66 9.81 -1.69
C TRP A 136 13.95 10.78 -0.74
N ARG A 137 14.25 10.72 0.56
CA ARG A 137 13.63 11.60 1.57
C ARG A 137 13.98 13.07 1.37
N ALA A 138 15.22 13.37 1.01
CA ALA A 138 15.65 14.73 0.73
C ALA A 138 14.84 15.36 -0.43
N ALA A 139 14.45 14.56 -1.42
CA ALA A 139 13.62 15.00 -2.54
C ALA A 139 12.11 15.04 -2.21
N SER A 140 11.61 14.05 -1.48
CA SER A 140 10.17 13.80 -1.31
C SER A 140 9.54 14.52 -0.11
N GLU A 141 10.22 14.61 1.03
CA GLU A 141 9.68 15.20 2.25
C GLU A 141 9.35 16.71 2.13
N PRO A 142 10.17 17.56 1.49
CA PRO A 142 9.83 18.97 1.29
C PRO A 142 8.57 19.19 0.45
N LEU A 143 8.19 18.19 -0.34
CA LEU A 143 7.00 18.19 -1.18
C LEU A 143 5.77 17.58 -0.48
N GLY A 144 5.92 17.11 0.76
CA GLY A 144 4.85 16.50 1.54
C GLY A 144 4.53 15.05 1.16
N ILE A 145 5.42 14.38 0.42
CA ILE A 145 5.29 12.95 0.11
C ILE A 145 5.79 12.13 1.31
N GLU A 146 4.89 11.38 1.94
CA GLU A 146 5.22 10.59 3.12
C GLU A 146 5.82 9.23 2.73
N THR A 147 7.02 8.93 3.24
CA THR A 147 7.69 7.65 2.97
C THR A 147 7.27 6.58 3.98
N VAL A 148 6.55 5.57 3.49
CA VAL A 148 6.09 4.41 4.25
C VAL A 148 7.20 3.36 4.28
N LEU A 149 7.55 2.91 5.48
CA LEU A 149 8.57 1.87 5.69
C LEU A 149 7.93 0.55 6.12
N MET A 150 8.63 -0.53 5.78
CA MET A 150 8.18 -1.90 6.02
C MET A 150 8.99 -2.59 7.12
N ALA A 151 8.30 -3.47 7.85
CA ALA A 151 8.91 -4.44 8.76
C ALA A 151 8.29 -5.83 8.56
N GLY A 152 9.09 -6.86 8.82
CA GLY A 152 8.64 -8.26 8.77
C GLY A 152 8.83 -8.98 10.10
N PRO A 153 8.32 -10.21 10.25
CA PRO A 153 8.39 -10.96 11.50
C PRO A 153 9.80 -11.12 12.06
N VAL A 154 10.79 -11.24 11.18
CA VAL A 154 12.21 -11.45 11.52
C VAL A 154 13.00 -10.16 11.73
N THR A 155 12.37 -8.98 11.58
CA THR A 155 13.02 -7.70 11.85
C THR A 155 13.41 -7.63 13.33
N PRO A 156 14.69 -7.42 13.68
CA PRO A 156 15.12 -7.26 15.08
C PRO A 156 14.48 -6.05 15.77
N ASP A 157 14.33 -6.06 17.09
CA ASP A 157 13.64 -5.00 17.85
C ASP A 157 14.29 -3.62 17.71
N ASP A 158 15.63 -3.55 17.69
CA ASP A 158 16.37 -2.31 17.49
C ASP A 158 16.14 -1.72 16.08
N ARG A 159 16.10 -2.58 15.06
CA ARG A 159 15.75 -2.19 13.69
C ARG A 159 14.28 -1.81 13.58
N LEU A 160 13.39 -2.52 14.27
CA LEU A 160 11.95 -2.26 14.28
C LEU A 160 11.64 -0.87 14.86
N ALA A 161 12.28 -0.51 15.98
CA ALA A 161 12.13 0.81 16.58
C ALA A 161 12.53 1.93 15.60
N ARG A 162 13.65 1.76 14.87
CA ARG A 162 14.09 2.73 13.86
C ARG A 162 13.15 2.82 12.67
N VAL A 163 12.59 1.69 12.20
CA VAL A 163 11.55 1.68 11.15
C VAL A 163 10.32 2.46 11.61
N CYS A 164 9.84 2.17 12.82
CA CYS A 164 8.68 2.83 13.43
C CYS A 164 8.89 4.35 13.61
N GLU A 165 10.08 4.78 14.02
CA GLU A 165 10.43 6.20 14.21
C GLU A 165 10.51 6.96 12.88
N GLN A 166 11.04 6.32 11.83
CA GLN A 166 11.30 6.98 10.56
C GLN A 166 10.14 6.88 9.58
N SER A 167 9.23 5.92 9.73
CA SER A 167 8.06 5.82 8.86
C SER A 167 7.16 7.06 8.95
N ARG A 168 6.54 7.43 7.84
CA ARG A 168 5.50 8.46 7.76
C ARG A 168 4.28 7.86 7.06
N GLY A 169 3.10 8.41 7.32
CA GLY A 169 1.84 7.88 6.79
C GLY A 169 1.34 6.71 7.63
N PHE A 170 1.99 5.56 7.48
CA PHE A 170 1.77 4.37 8.28
C PHE A 170 3.05 3.53 8.36
N VAL A 171 3.08 2.53 9.23
CA VAL A 171 4.10 1.47 9.25
C VAL A 171 3.49 0.21 8.64
N TYR A 172 4.16 -0.33 7.62
CA TYR A 172 3.68 -1.49 6.87
C TYR A 172 4.29 -2.78 7.47
N GLY A 173 3.46 -3.59 8.12
CA GLY A 173 3.80 -4.97 8.47
C GLY A 173 3.58 -5.92 7.30
N VAL A 174 4.65 -6.55 6.80
CA VAL A 174 4.61 -7.42 5.61
C VAL A 174 5.21 -8.80 5.90
N ASN A 175 4.67 -9.84 5.25
CA ASN A 175 5.24 -11.18 5.28
C ASN A 175 6.05 -11.46 4.00
N LEU A 176 7.26 -10.88 3.91
CA LEU A 176 8.14 -10.94 2.72
C LEU A 176 8.68 -12.35 2.41
N MET A 177 8.77 -13.22 3.41
CA MET A 177 9.30 -14.57 3.20
C MET A 177 8.14 -15.55 3.14
N GLY A 178 7.96 -16.14 1.96
CA GLY A 178 7.19 -17.37 1.73
C GLY A 178 7.78 -18.59 2.43
N ILE A 179 8.14 -18.47 3.71
CA ILE A 179 8.36 -19.61 4.60
C ILE A 179 7.03 -20.33 4.75
N THR A 180 6.85 -21.30 3.87
CA THR A 180 5.81 -22.31 3.85
C THR A 180 5.71 -22.95 5.23
N GLY A 181 4.55 -22.77 5.85
CA GLY A 181 4.26 -23.30 7.18
C GLY A 181 2.88 -22.83 7.58
N GLU A 182 1.90 -23.70 7.28
CA GLU A 182 0.48 -23.72 7.65
C GLU A 182 -0.25 -22.38 7.84
N ARG A 183 -1.36 -22.21 7.12
CA ARG A 183 -2.27 -21.04 7.22
C ARG A 183 -2.62 -20.65 8.66
N ALA A 184 -2.61 -21.59 9.60
CA ALA A 184 -2.84 -21.37 11.02
C ALA A 184 -1.80 -20.46 11.70
N ALA A 185 -0.54 -20.45 11.24
CA ALA A 185 0.55 -19.67 11.84
C ALA A 185 0.65 -18.22 11.30
N ILE A 186 -0.18 -17.82 10.33
CA ILE A 186 -0.13 -16.47 9.74
C ILE A 186 -0.76 -15.44 10.69
N GLY A 187 -1.91 -15.77 11.30
CA GLY A 187 -2.58 -14.91 12.27
C GLY A 187 -1.70 -14.62 13.48
N GLU A 188 -1.07 -15.66 14.06
CA GLU A 188 -0.17 -15.50 15.22
C GLU A 188 1.06 -14.64 14.89
N ARG A 189 1.73 -14.88 13.75
CA ARG A 189 2.88 -14.07 13.32
C ARG A 189 2.50 -12.61 13.06
N SER A 190 1.33 -12.38 12.45
CA SER A 190 0.77 -11.05 12.24
C SER A 190 0.55 -10.34 13.57
N ALA A 191 -0.14 -11.00 14.50
CA ALA A 191 -0.43 -10.49 15.84
C ALA A 191 0.84 -10.12 16.62
N VAL A 192 1.86 -10.99 16.60
CA VAL A 192 3.14 -10.73 17.27
C VAL A 192 3.84 -9.51 16.67
N LEU A 193 3.94 -9.43 15.34
CA LEU A 193 4.58 -8.29 14.69
C LEU A 193 3.80 -6.99 14.93
N ALA A 194 2.48 -7.02 14.82
CA ALA A 194 1.61 -5.86 15.06
C ALA A 194 1.81 -5.31 16.48
N LYS A 195 1.79 -6.18 17.50
CA LYS A 195 2.04 -5.78 18.90
C LYS A 195 3.41 -5.14 19.09
N ARG A 196 4.45 -5.72 18.49
CA ARG A 196 5.81 -5.16 18.55
C ARG A 196 5.87 -3.78 17.90
N MET A 197 5.25 -3.58 16.73
CA MET A 197 5.21 -2.29 16.06
C MET A 197 4.41 -1.25 16.85
N LYS A 198 3.21 -1.61 17.34
CA LYS A 198 2.34 -0.74 18.15
C LYS A 198 2.99 -0.32 19.47
N ALA A 199 3.92 -1.11 20.01
CA ALA A 199 4.70 -0.72 21.19
C ALA A 199 5.78 0.33 20.89
N CYS A 200 6.19 0.48 19.62
CA CYS A 200 7.26 1.37 19.20
C CYS A 200 6.77 2.67 18.57
N THR A 201 5.50 2.79 18.19
CA THR A 201 4.96 4.00 17.55
C THR A 201 3.46 4.17 17.76
N ASP A 202 3.02 5.42 17.66
CA ASP A 202 1.61 5.77 17.54
C ASP A 202 1.21 6.05 16.06
N THR A 203 2.14 6.02 15.10
CA THR A 203 1.80 6.04 13.67
C THR A 203 0.94 4.82 13.33
N PRO A 204 -0.08 4.94 12.44
CA PRO A 204 -0.92 3.80 12.06
C PRO A 204 -0.10 2.58 11.64
N VAL A 205 -0.43 1.41 12.17
CA VAL A 205 0.22 0.13 11.83
C VAL A 205 -0.74 -0.71 11.00
N LEU A 206 -0.37 -0.99 9.75
CA LEU A 206 -1.19 -1.72 8.79
C LEU A 206 -0.52 -3.04 8.39
N MET A 207 -1.31 -4.10 8.25
CA MET A 207 -0.81 -5.45 8.03
C MET A 207 -1.17 -6.00 6.64
N GLY A 208 -0.17 -6.27 5.80
CA GLY A 208 -0.29 -6.92 4.50
C GLY A 208 0.13 -8.38 4.53
N PHE A 209 -0.59 -9.21 5.30
CA PHE A 209 -0.25 -10.61 5.58
C PHE A 209 -1.00 -11.62 4.70
N GLY A 210 -1.15 -11.34 3.40
CA GLY A 210 -1.80 -12.25 2.45
C GLY A 210 -3.31 -12.38 2.68
N VAL A 211 -3.97 -11.26 3.03
CA VAL A 211 -5.42 -11.18 3.22
C VAL A 211 -6.13 -11.55 1.92
N SER A 212 -6.91 -12.64 1.96
CA SER A 212 -7.65 -13.14 0.80
C SER A 212 -9.17 -12.93 0.88
N GLY A 213 -9.69 -12.52 2.04
CA GLY A 213 -11.11 -12.26 2.25
C GLY A 213 -11.43 -11.60 3.60
N PRO A 214 -12.72 -11.42 3.90
CA PRO A 214 -13.17 -10.59 5.02
C PRO A 214 -12.73 -11.11 6.40
N GLU A 215 -12.84 -12.41 6.65
CA GLU A 215 -12.42 -13.02 7.92
C GLU A 215 -10.94 -12.75 8.21
N GLN A 216 -10.08 -12.92 7.20
CA GLN A 216 -8.65 -12.66 7.34
C GLN A 216 -8.33 -11.18 7.50
N ALA A 217 -9.14 -10.28 6.92
CA ALA A 217 -8.98 -8.84 7.12
C ALA A 217 -9.22 -8.48 8.60
N VAL A 218 -10.26 -9.05 9.21
CA VAL A 218 -10.55 -8.89 10.64
C VAL A 218 -9.44 -9.49 11.49
N ASP A 219 -8.98 -10.70 11.19
CA ASP A 219 -7.92 -11.37 11.95
C ASP A 219 -6.63 -10.55 12.00
N VAL A 220 -6.17 -10.00 10.86
CA VAL A 220 -4.94 -9.18 10.84
C VAL A 220 -5.15 -7.80 11.45
N ALA A 221 -6.38 -7.28 11.41
CA ALA A 221 -6.75 -5.99 12.01
C ALA A 221 -6.98 -6.08 13.52
N ALA A 222 -7.15 -7.26 14.11
CA ALA A 222 -7.45 -7.44 15.53
C ALA A 222 -6.39 -6.79 16.44
N ASP A 223 -5.11 -7.00 16.12
CA ASP A 223 -3.96 -6.49 16.89
C ASP A 223 -3.24 -5.30 16.21
N SER A 224 -3.80 -4.76 15.11
CA SER A 224 -3.24 -3.64 14.35
C SER A 224 -4.29 -2.53 14.13
N ASP A 225 -3.92 -1.47 13.40
CA ASP A 225 -4.85 -0.39 13.05
C ASP A 225 -5.65 -0.68 11.76
N GLY A 226 -5.26 -1.70 10.98
CA GLY A 226 -5.95 -2.04 9.75
C GLY A 226 -5.23 -3.06 8.86
N ALA A 227 -5.84 -3.33 7.71
CA ALA A 227 -5.43 -4.36 6.77
C ALA A 227 -5.03 -3.78 5.40
N ILE A 228 -3.99 -4.35 4.81
CA ILE A 228 -3.59 -4.08 3.42
C ILE A 228 -3.96 -5.30 2.57
N VAL A 229 -4.65 -5.06 1.44
CA VAL A 229 -5.21 -6.12 0.59
C VAL A 229 -4.80 -5.91 -0.86
N GLY A 230 -3.66 -6.48 -1.25
CA GLY A 230 -3.17 -6.40 -2.62
C GLY A 230 -3.49 -7.62 -3.48
N THR A 231 -2.87 -8.75 -3.20
CA THR A 231 -2.96 -9.97 -4.04
C THR A 231 -4.39 -10.38 -4.38
N ALA A 232 -5.34 -10.26 -3.44
CA ALA A 232 -6.73 -10.65 -3.66
C ALA A 232 -7.51 -9.70 -4.59
N VAL A 233 -7.16 -8.41 -4.59
CA VAL A 233 -7.72 -7.40 -5.50
C VAL A 233 -7.10 -7.56 -6.88
N VAL A 234 -5.77 -7.61 -6.96
CA VAL A 234 -5.04 -7.77 -8.23
C VAL A 234 -5.43 -9.05 -8.96
N ARG A 235 -5.62 -10.16 -8.24
CA ARG A 235 -6.06 -11.42 -8.86
C ARG A 235 -7.39 -11.26 -9.59
N ARG A 236 -8.36 -10.57 -8.98
CA ARG A 236 -9.69 -10.36 -9.58
C ARG A 236 -9.61 -9.52 -10.85
N ILE A 237 -8.85 -8.43 -10.79
CA ILE A 237 -8.60 -7.58 -11.97
C ILE A 237 -7.91 -8.39 -13.07
N LEU A 238 -6.93 -9.24 -12.73
CA LEU A 238 -6.28 -10.13 -13.69
C LEU A 238 -7.22 -11.18 -14.29
N GLU A 239 -8.17 -11.67 -13.52
CA GLU A 239 -9.19 -12.63 -13.94
C GLU A 239 -10.31 -11.96 -14.77
N GLY A 240 -10.24 -10.63 -14.95
CA GLY A 240 -11.17 -9.86 -15.78
C GLY A 240 -12.45 -9.46 -15.06
N GLU A 241 -12.48 -9.50 -13.72
CA GLU A 241 -13.60 -8.94 -12.97
C GLU A 241 -13.74 -7.44 -13.26
N SER A 242 -14.97 -6.99 -13.39
CA SER A 242 -15.33 -5.60 -13.63
C SER A 242 -15.11 -4.72 -12.38
N PRO A 243 -15.07 -3.39 -12.52
CA PRO A 243 -15.04 -2.47 -11.37
C PRO A 243 -16.18 -2.70 -10.37
N GLU A 244 -17.36 -3.10 -10.83
CA GLU A 244 -18.52 -3.40 -9.99
C GLU A 244 -18.31 -4.67 -9.14
N GLU A 245 -17.71 -5.71 -9.71
CA GLU A 245 -17.38 -6.95 -9.02
C GLU A 245 -16.25 -6.74 -8.00
N VAL A 246 -15.21 -5.98 -8.36
CA VAL A 246 -14.12 -5.60 -7.46
C VAL A 246 -14.64 -4.71 -6.33
N HIS A 247 -15.51 -3.74 -6.63
CA HIS A 247 -16.21 -2.94 -5.63
C HIS A 247 -16.96 -3.86 -4.65
N ALA A 248 -17.78 -4.79 -5.15
CA ALA A 248 -18.56 -5.69 -4.32
C ALA A 248 -17.67 -6.53 -3.37
N PHE A 249 -16.54 -7.03 -3.86
CA PHE A 249 -15.56 -7.73 -3.02
C PHE A 249 -15.01 -6.81 -1.92
N VAL A 250 -14.56 -5.60 -2.26
CA VAL A 250 -13.98 -4.68 -1.28
C VAL A 250 -15.01 -4.20 -0.26
N SER A 251 -16.27 -4.01 -0.65
CA SER A 251 -17.37 -3.73 0.29
C SER A 251 -17.55 -4.85 1.32
N THR A 252 -17.30 -6.12 0.96
CA THR A 252 -17.35 -7.21 1.94
C THR A 252 -16.22 -7.13 2.97
N LEU A 253 -15.02 -6.72 2.56
CA LEU A 253 -13.90 -6.48 3.47
C LEU A 253 -14.22 -5.31 4.41
N ARG A 254 -14.74 -4.23 3.84
CA ARG A 254 -15.12 -3.02 4.57
C ARG A 254 -16.18 -3.31 5.63
N ALA A 255 -17.24 -4.01 5.27
CA ALA A 255 -18.32 -4.38 6.17
C ALA A 255 -17.84 -5.27 7.33
N ALA A 256 -16.92 -6.21 7.06
CA ALA A 256 -16.35 -7.04 8.11
C ALA A 256 -15.45 -6.24 9.07
N LEU A 257 -14.62 -5.33 8.54
CA LEU A 257 -13.76 -4.47 9.35
C LEU A 257 -14.55 -3.44 10.19
N ASP A 258 -15.68 -2.95 9.70
CA ASP A 258 -16.56 -2.03 10.45
C ASP A 258 -17.36 -2.74 11.54
N GLY A 259 -17.52 -4.07 11.45
CA GLY A 259 -18.19 -4.90 12.44
C GLY A 259 -17.28 -5.51 13.51
N ALA A 260 -15.96 -5.28 13.40
CA ALA A 260 -14.91 -5.87 14.25
C ALA A 260 -14.58 -5.03 15.49
#